data_AF-A0A0F9VSI2-F1
#
_entry.id   AF-A0A0F9VSI2-F1
#
_cell.length_a   1.000
_cell.length_b   1.000
_cell.length_c   1.000
_cell.angle_alpha   90.00
_cell.angle_beta   90.00
_cell.angle_gamma   90.00
#
_symmetry.space_group_name_H-M   'P 1'
#
loop_
_entity.id
_entity.type
_entity.pdbx_description
1 polymer ?
#
loop_
_entity_poly.entity_id
_entity_poly.type
_entity_poly.pdbx_seq_one_letter_code
_entity_poly.pdbx_strand_id
1 'polypeptide(L)'
;MPIDPYKRYQKDFKLHEMYPNPPDGTCSCGCGVKLTGRRKRWATDDCVKPLLTDYWIIKGDVQTIRNELSKIDRYKCRNCGIQTKWDEWHADHIVEVVNGGGGRGIENYQTLCIPCHKIKTKSLFKERKNRP
;
A
#
# COMPACT_ATOMS: atom_id res chain seq x y z
N MET A 1 -0.99 14.65 8.23
CA MET A 1 -0.29 13.35 8.23
C MET A 1 0.90 13.45 7.29
N PRO A 2 2.06 12.87 7.61
CA PRO A 2 3.29 12.99 6.81
C PRO A 2 3.31 12.08 5.57
N ILE A 3 2.12 11.64 5.12
CA ILE A 3 1.95 10.93 3.86
C ILE A 3 1.80 12.00 2.78
N ASP A 4 2.70 11.97 1.81
CA ASP A 4 2.66 12.82 0.63
C ASP A 4 1.91 12.08 -0.49
N PRO A 5 0.67 12.49 -0.81
CA PRO A 5 -0.15 11.80 -1.80
C PRO A 5 0.42 11.88 -3.22
N TYR A 6 1.41 12.75 -3.45
CA TYR A 6 2.09 12.92 -4.73
C TYR A 6 3.45 12.20 -4.79
N LYS A 7 3.78 11.37 -3.79
CA LYS A 7 4.96 10.51 -3.79
C LYS A 7 4.59 9.04 -3.74
N ARG A 8 5.31 8.22 -4.51
CA ARG A 8 5.22 6.75 -4.42
C ARG A 8 5.81 6.24 -3.11
N TYR A 9 7.02 6.69 -2.78
CA TYR A 9 7.77 6.22 -1.61
C TYR A 9 7.66 7.22 -0.47
N GLN A 10 7.07 6.79 0.64
CA GLN A 10 6.90 7.61 1.83
C GLN A 10 8.14 7.49 2.73
N LYS A 11 9.31 7.98 2.29
CA LYS A 11 10.60 7.71 2.95
C LYS A 11 10.64 8.08 4.43
N ASP A 12 10.04 9.21 4.80
CA ASP A 12 10.10 9.75 6.15
C ASP A 12 9.00 9.22 7.08
N PHE A 13 7.93 8.65 6.51
CA PHE A 13 6.82 8.07 7.26
C PHE A 13 7.27 6.92 8.17
N LYS A 14 6.84 6.94 9.43
CA LYS A 14 7.17 5.95 10.46
C LYS A 14 5.92 5.23 10.96
N LEU A 15 6.10 3.97 11.37
CA LEU A 15 5.02 3.14 11.90
C LEU A 15 4.28 3.76 13.10
N HIS A 16 4.98 4.50 13.97
CA HIS A 16 4.36 5.16 15.12
C HIS A 16 3.54 6.41 14.77
N GLU A 17 3.63 6.92 13.54
CA GLU A 17 2.76 7.98 13.05
C GLU A 17 1.42 7.43 12.58
N MET A 18 1.40 6.18 12.11
CA MET A 18 0.18 5.46 11.76
C MET A 18 -0.51 4.85 12.99
N TYR A 19 0.28 4.34 13.92
CA TYR A 19 -0.16 3.66 15.14
C TYR A 19 0.55 4.27 16.34
N PRO A 20 0.07 5.43 16.83
CA PRO A 20 0.67 6.12 17.96
C PRO A 20 0.55 5.30 19.24
N ASN A 21 1.47 5.52 20.18
CA ASN A 21 1.44 4.86 21.47
C ASN A 21 0.38 5.54 22.35
N PRO A 22 -0.63 4.80 22.85
CA PRO A 22 -1.60 5.34 23.79
C PRO A 22 -0.92 5.82 25.09
N PRO A 23 -1.29 7.00 25.62
CA PRO A 23 -0.68 7.54 26.84
C PRO A 23 -1.03 6.71 28.08
N ASP A 24 -2.12 5.96 28.03
CA ASP A 24 -2.54 5.03 29.07
C ASP A 24 -1.78 3.70 29.04
N GLY A 25 -0.79 3.51 28.15
CA GLY A 25 -0.01 2.29 28.07
C GLY A 25 -0.80 1.06 27.60
N THR A 26 -1.85 1.27 26.79
CA THR A 26 -2.57 0.19 26.09
C THR A 26 -1.94 -0.12 24.72
N CYS A 27 -2.35 -1.22 24.09
CA CYS A 27 -1.87 -1.63 22.77
C CYS A 27 -2.08 -0.54 21.72
N SER A 28 -1.02 -0.18 20.98
CA SER A 28 -1.08 0.76 19.85
C SER A 28 -1.93 0.25 18.68
N CYS A 29 -2.34 -1.01 18.70
CA CYS A 29 -3.27 -1.59 17.74
C CYS A 29 -4.73 -1.18 17.98
N GLY A 30 -5.04 -0.58 19.13
CA GLY A 30 -6.40 -0.17 19.49
C GLY A 30 -7.26 -1.24 20.16
N CYS A 31 -6.72 -2.45 20.46
CA CYS A 31 -7.50 -3.51 21.12
C CYS A 31 -7.82 -3.23 22.61
N GLY A 32 -7.28 -2.16 23.18
CA GLY A 32 -7.52 -1.76 24.58
C GLY A 32 -6.76 -2.57 25.64
N VAL A 33 -6.01 -3.62 25.25
CA VAL A 33 -5.24 -4.42 26.22
C VAL A 33 -4.13 -3.58 26.85
N LYS A 34 -4.09 -3.55 28.18
CA LYS A 34 -3.03 -2.90 28.96
C LYS A 34 -1.72 -3.66 28.79
N LEU A 35 -0.66 -2.94 28.44
CA LEU A 35 0.66 -3.51 28.25
C LEU A 35 1.34 -3.76 29.60
N THR A 36 1.96 -4.94 29.76
CA THR A 36 2.69 -5.33 30.96
C THR A 36 4.07 -5.90 30.59
N GLY A 37 5.01 -5.86 31.54
CA GLY A 37 6.37 -6.40 31.35
C GLY A 37 7.19 -5.68 30.25
N ARG A 38 7.80 -6.48 29.37
CA ARG A 38 8.70 -6.01 28.29
C ARG A 38 7.98 -5.43 27.07
N ARG A 39 6.68 -5.72 26.88
CA ARG A 39 5.92 -5.19 25.74
C ARG A 39 5.62 -3.71 25.98
N LYS A 40 6.03 -2.83 25.05
CA LYS A 40 5.88 -1.37 25.17
C LYS A 40 4.99 -0.71 24.09
N ARG A 41 4.54 -1.47 23.08
CA ARG A 41 3.63 -0.98 22.02
C ARG A 41 2.51 -1.96 21.70
N TRP A 42 2.85 -3.24 21.56
CA TRP A 42 1.91 -4.26 21.08
C TRP A 42 1.66 -5.31 22.16
N ALA A 43 0.40 -5.67 22.38
CA ALA A 43 0.04 -6.71 23.34
C ALA A 43 0.54 -8.09 22.89
N THR A 44 0.36 -8.40 21.61
CA THR A 44 0.83 -9.65 20.98
C THR A 44 1.49 -9.36 19.63
N ASP A 45 2.13 -10.36 19.03
CA ASP A 45 2.65 -10.23 17.66
C ASP A 45 1.52 -10.13 16.63
N ASP A 46 0.37 -10.74 16.92
CA ASP A 46 -0.81 -10.66 16.05
C ASP A 46 -1.44 -9.27 16.05
N CYS A 47 -1.24 -8.48 17.11
CA CYS A 47 -1.60 -7.07 17.12
C CYS A 47 -0.82 -6.23 16.10
N VAL A 48 0.40 -6.62 15.72
CA VAL A 48 1.28 -5.81 14.87
C VAL A 48 1.44 -6.35 13.46
N LYS A 49 1.36 -7.66 13.24
CA LYS A 49 1.52 -8.29 11.92
C LYS A 49 0.66 -7.65 10.81
N PRO A 50 -0.67 -7.53 10.92
CA PRO A 50 -1.48 -6.92 9.86
C PRO A 50 -1.15 -5.44 9.65
N LEU A 51 -0.87 -4.73 10.74
CA LEU A 51 -0.53 -3.30 10.71
C LEU A 51 0.81 -3.03 10.01
N LEU A 52 1.76 -3.96 10.12
CA LEU A 52 3.02 -3.89 9.38
C LEU A 52 2.78 -4.04 7.88
N THR A 53 1.89 -4.94 7.46
CA THR A 53 1.54 -5.10 6.04
C THR A 53 1.00 -3.79 5.47
N ASP A 54 0.01 -3.18 6.13
CA ASP A 54 -0.56 -1.88 5.72
C ASP A 54 0.50 -0.77 5.69
N TYR A 55 1.34 -0.71 6.73
CA TYR A 55 2.45 0.23 6.79
C TYR A 55 3.40 0.07 5.60
N TRP A 56 3.81 -1.15 5.26
CA TRP A 56 4.72 -1.39 4.13
C TRP A 56 4.09 -1.06 2.78
N ILE A 57 2.79 -1.31 2.61
CA ILE A 57 2.04 -0.90 1.41
C ILE A 57 2.03 0.62 1.28
N ILE A 58 1.69 1.34 2.35
CA ILE A 58 1.66 2.81 2.36
C ILE A 58 3.08 3.38 2.12
N LYS A 59 4.13 2.72 2.64
CA LYS A 59 5.53 3.10 2.36
C LYS A 59 5.92 2.93 0.90
N GLY A 60 5.15 2.17 0.11
CA GLY A 60 5.44 1.86 -1.29
C GLY A 60 6.35 0.64 -1.46
N ASP A 61 6.37 -0.30 -0.51
CA ASP A 61 7.16 -1.53 -0.62
C ASP A 61 6.58 -2.45 -1.71
N VAL A 62 7.33 -2.58 -2.80
CA VAL A 62 6.87 -3.27 -4.01
C VAL A 62 6.61 -4.76 -3.74
N GLN A 63 7.41 -5.41 -2.90
CA GLN A 63 7.26 -6.83 -2.63
C GLN A 63 5.99 -7.10 -1.82
N THR A 64 5.73 -6.34 -0.77
CA THR A 64 4.50 -6.44 0.04
C THR A 64 3.28 -6.18 -0.83
N ILE A 65 3.29 -5.11 -1.63
CA ILE A 65 2.18 -4.79 -2.55
C ILE A 65 1.93 -5.95 -3.51
N ARG A 66 2.99 -6.52 -4.11
CA ARG A 66 2.84 -7.63 -5.05
C ARG A 66 2.32 -8.91 -4.39
N ASN A 67 2.77 -9.19 -3.17
CA ASN A 67 2.32 -10.35 -2.39
C ASN A 67 0.84 -10.24 -2.01
N GLU A 68 0.35 -9.05 -1.66
CA GLU A 68 -1.07 -8.86 -1.34
C GLU A 68 -1.94 -8.88 -2.60
N LEU A 69 -1.54 -8.18 -3.67
CA LEU A 69 -2.29 -8.20 -4.92
C LEU A 69 -2.40 -9.61 -5.53
N SER A 70 -1.35 -10.43 -5.46
CA SER A 70 -1.42 -11.79 -5.99
C SER A 70 -2.44 -12.66 -5.25
N LYS A 71 -2.68 -12.42 -3.95
CA LYS A 71 -3.74 -13.10 -3.18
C LYS A 71 -5.12 -12.62 -3.59
N ILE A 72 -5.28 -11.31 -3.80
CA ILE A 72 -6.56 -10.67 -4.12
C ILE A 72 -6.98 -11.01 -5.56
N ASP A 73 -6.10 -10.74 -6.53
CA ASP A 73 -6.41 -10.83 -7.95
C ASP A 73 -6.08 -12.21 -8.54
N ARG A 74 -5.31 -13.04 -7.82
CA ARG A 74 -4.84 -14.35 -8.29
C ARG A 74 -4.14 -14.27 -9.65
N TYR A 75 -3.31 -13.24 -9.83
CA TYR A 75 -2.61 -12.92 -11.08
C TYR A 75 -3.54 -12.63 -12.28
N LYS A 76 -4.81 -12.30 -12.04
CA LYS A 76 -5.73 -11.90 -13.10
C LYS A 76 -5.62 -10.40 -13.33
N CYS A 77 -5.38 -9.99 -14.57
CA CYS A 77 -5.36 -8.58 -14.95
C CYS A 77 -6.73 -7.95 -14.68
N ARG A 78 -6.79 -6.87 -13.90
CA ARG A 78 -8.05 -6.16 -13.60
C ARG A 78 -8.66 -5.42 -14.80
N ASN A 79 -7.84 -5.10 -15.81
CA ASN A 79 -8.33 -4.41 -17.01
C ASN A 79 -8.94 -5.37 -18.04
N CYS A 80 -8.22 -6.43 -18.42
CA CYS A 80 -8.65 -7.34 -19.51
C CYS A 80 -9.02 -8.76 -19.05
N GLY A 81 -8.81 -9.10 -17.78
CA GLY A 81 -9.15 -10.41 -17.24
C GLY A 81 -8.20 -11.55 -17.60
N ILE A 82 -7.11 -11.31 -18.33
CA ILE A 82 -6.14 -12.36 -18.67
C ILE A 82 -5.43 -12.88 -17.41
N GLN A 83 -5.22 -14.20 -17.36
CA GLN A 83 -4.40 -14.85 -16.34
C GLN A 83 -2.91 -14.64 -16.68
N THR A 84 -2.13 -14.12 -15.73
CA THR A 84 -0.68 -13.94 -15.89
C THR A 84 0.10 -14.87 -14.97
N LYS A 85 1.40 -15.01 -15.20
CA LYS A 85 2.38 -15.57 -14.24
C LYS A 85 2.95 -14.48 -13.35
N TRP A 86 3.80 -14.84 -12.36
CA TRP A 86 4.37 -13.91 -11.39
C TRP A 86 5.11 -12.71 -12.03
N ASP A 87 5.83 -12.91 -13.13
CA ASP A 87 6.69 -11.92 -13.80
C ASP A 87 6.01 -11.19 -14.99
N GLU A 88 4.77 -11.53 -15.31
CA GLU A 88 4.05 -11.04 -16.50
C GLU A 88 3.06 -9.88 -16.20
N TRP A 89 3.17 -9.28 -15.02
CA TRP A 89 2.27 -8.22 -14.55
C TRP A 89 2.95 -7.20 -13.63
N HIS A 90 2.34 -6.02 -13.54
CA HIS A 90 2.77 -4.90 -12.72
C HIS A 90 1.69 -4.58 -11.67
N ALA A 91 2.13 -4.27 -10.45
CA ALA A 91 1.30 -3.62 -9.45
C ALA A 91 1.21 -2.14 -9.83
N ASP A 92 0.01 -1.70 -10.18
CA ASP A 92 -0.22 -0.34 -10.67
C ASP A 92 -1.23 0.40 -9.81
N HIS A 93 -1.16 1.72 -9.76
CA HIS A 93 -2.08 2.52 -8.94
C HIS A 93 -3.43 2.65 -9.65
N ILE A 94 -4.56 2.59 -8.94
CA ILE A 94 -5.89 2.89 -9.50
C ILE A 94 -6.01 4.41 -9.68
N VAL A 95 -5.87 5.16 -8.59
CA VAL A 95 -5.61 6.61 -8.64
C VAL A 95 -4.12 6.81 -8.77
N GLU A 96 -3.67 7.46 -9.83
CA GLU A 96 -2.25 7.69 -10.10
C GLU A 96 -1.57 8.57 -9.04
N VAL A 97 -0.28 8.35 -8.79
CA VAL A 97 0.50 9.17 -7.86
C VAL A 97 0.46 10.65 -8.23
N VAL A 98 0.54 10.99 -9.52
CA VAL A 98 0.44 12.39 -10.00
C VAL A 98 -0.93 13.02 -9.72
N ASN A 99 -1.95 12.20 -9.49
CA ASN A 99 -3.31 12.61 -9.16
C ASN A 99 -3.63 12.41 -7.66
N GLY A 100 -2.62 12.27 -6.80
CA GLY A 100 -2.79 12.16 -5.35
C GLY A 100 -3.01 10.73 -4.84
N GLY A 101 -2.67 9.71 -5.62
CA GLY A 101 -2.85 8.31 -5.24
C GLY A 101 -1.66 7.65 -4.52
N GLY A 102 -0.60 8.40 -4.23
CA GLY A 102 0.53 7.93 -3.44
C GLY A 102 0.18 7.70 -1.98
N GLY A 103 0.86 6.75 -1.32
CA GLY A 103 0.69 6.50 0.12
C GLY A 103 -0.70 6.00 0.54
N ARG A 104 -1.44 5.40 -0.38
CA ARG A 104 -2.74 4.74 -0.10
C ARG A 104 -2.53 3.25 0.19
N GLY A 105 -3.54 2.59 0.75
CA GLY A 105 -3.49 1.17 1.05
C GLY A 105 -3.65 0.31 -0.21
N ILE A 106 -3.78 -1.00 0.00
CA ILE A 106 -3.88 -1.99 -1.09
C ILE A 106 -5.08 -1.73 -2.01
N GLU A 107 -6.11 -1.06 -1.51
CA GLU A 107 -7.32 -0.69 -2.23
C GLU A 107 -7.06 0.24 -3.42
N ASN A 108 -5.94 0.97 -3.43
CA ASN A 108 -5.54 1.82 -4.54
C ASN A 108 -4.57 1.14 -5.50
N TYR A 109 -4.36 -0.17 -5.39
CA TYR A 109 -3.51 -0.93 -6.30
C TYR A 109 -4.32 -1.94 -7.11
N GLN A 110 -3.80 -2.30 -8.28
CA GLN A 110 -4.39 -3.28 -9.19
C GLN A 110 -3.31 -4.09 -9.92
N THR A 111 -3.61 -5.36 -10.19
CA THR A 111 -2.82 -6.20 -11.09
C THR A 111 -3.10 -5.83 -12.54
N LEU A 112 -2.10 -5.37 -13.29
CA LEU A 112 -2.19 -5.17 -14.74
C LEU A 112 -1.16 -6.02 -15.48
N CYS A 113 -1.60 -6.76 -16.51
CA CYS A 113 -0.65 -7.38 -17.44
C CYS A 113 0.18 -6.30 -18.15
N ILE A 114 1.38 -6.68 -18.60
CA ILE A 114 2.34 -5.75 -19.23
C ILE A 114 1.71 -4.89 -20.35
N PRO A 115 0.89 -5.44 -21.28
CA PRO A 115 0.22 -4.62 -22.30
C PRO A 115 -0.75 -3.57 -21.72
N CYS A 116 -1.61 -3.97 -20.78
CA CYS A 116 -2.58 -3.05 -20.17
C CYS A 116 -1.88 -1.93 -19.38
N HIS A 117 -0.83 -2.28 -18.63
CA HIS A 117 -0.01 -1.31 -17.91
C HIS A 117 0.63 -0.29 -18.86
N LYS A 118 1.22 -0.75 -19.98
CA LYS A 118 1.78 0.13 -21.02
C LYS A 118 0.74 1.08 -21.62
N ILE A 119 -0.49 0.60 -21.89
CA ILE A 119 -1.58 1.43 -22.41
C ILE A 119 -1.94 2.52 -21.40
N LYS A 120 -2.17 2.15 -20.14
CA LYS A 120 -2.49 3.09 -19.06
C LYS A 120 -1.41 4.17 -18.88
N THR A 121 -0.14 3.76 -18.88
CA THR A 121 1.01 4.69 -18.78
C THR A 121 1.03 5.69 -19.94
N LYS A 122 0.79 5.22 -21.18
CA LYS A 122 0.74 6.09 -22.37
C LYS A 122 -0.43 7.07 -22.31
N SER A 123 -1.61 6.63 -21.87
CA SER A 123 -2.78 7.51 -21.70
C SER A 123 -2.50 8.61 -20.68
N LEU A 124 -1.96 8.24 -19.50
CA LEU A 124 -1.58 9.21 -18.48
C LEU A 124 -0.55 10.23 -18.98
N PHE A 125 0.44 9.79 -19.75
CA PHE A 125 1.43 10.69 -20.33
C PHE A 125 0.80 11.72 -21.27
N LYS A 126 -0.16 11.29 -22.12
CA LYS A 126 -0.90 12.20 -23.02
C LYS A 126 -1.74 13.20 -22.24
N GLU A 127 -2.49 12.75 -21.23
CA GLU A 127 -3.32 13.60 -20.38
C GLU A 127 -2.49 14.68 -19.69
N ARG A 128 -1.31 14.32 -19.16
CA ARG A 128 -0.40 15.28 -18.50
C ARG A 128 0.15 16.32 -19.45
N LYS A 129 0.47 15.95 -20.69
CA LYS A 129 0.96 16.91 -21.70
C LYS A 129 -0.11 17.94 -22.08
N ASN A 130 -1.38 17.55 -22.00
CA ASN A 130 -2.52 18.38 -22.38
C ASN A 130 -3.13 19.15 -21.19
N ARG A 131 -2.51 19.08 -19.99
CA ARG A 131 -2.96 19.85 -18.83
C ARG A 131 -2.50 21.31 -19.00
N PRO A 132 -3.40 22.30 -18.89
CA PRO A 132 -3.04 23.72 -19.02
C PRO A 132 -2.07 24.18 -17.94
#